data_AF-A0A0Q7QWY3-F1
#
_entry.id   AF-A0A0Q7QWY3-F1
#
_cell.length_a   1.000
_cell.length_b   1.000
_cell.length_c   1.000
_cell.angle_alpha   90.00
_cell.angle_beta   90.00
_cell.angle_gamma   90.00
#
_symmetry.space_group_name_H-M   'P 1'
#
loop_
_entity.id
_entity.type
_entity.pdbx_description
1 polymer ?
#
loop_
_entity_poly.entity_id
_entity_poly.type
_entity_poly.pdbx_seq_one_letter_code
_entity_poly.pdbx_strand_id
1 'polypeptide(L)'
;MTRTLLAAASTIALLALGACSNDQSAGDQTARAGIWAAGSSTVFPFATRVAENFARTSGGAAPRVESLGTGGGIQAFCQGVGPNTPDIANASRPMKASEFELCRTNGVTDIVEIKIGFDSVRASAPTPLTSPTPRAR
;
A
#
# COMPACT_ATOMS: atom_id res chain seq x y z
N MET A 1 -14.31 -25.74 68.64
CA MET A 1 -14.91 -25.54 67.29
C MET A 1 -14.32 -24.28 66.63
N THR A 2 -13.00 -24.24 66.42
CA THR A 2 -12.29 -22.99 66.03
C THR A 2 -11.17 -23.22 65.02
N ARG A 3 -10.99 -24.46 64.53
CA ARG A 3 -9.90 -24.82 63.59
C ARG A 3 -10.36 -25.01 62.14
N THR A 4 -11.67 -24.91 61.87
CA THR A 4 -12.26 -25.07 60.53
C THR A 4 -12.40 -23.76 59.75
N LEU A 5 -12.17 -22.60 60.38
CA LEU A 5 -12.33 -21.29 59.73
C LEU A 5 -11.08 -20.79 58.98
N LEU A 6 -9.89 -21.37 59.21
CA LEU A 6 -8.68 -20.97 58.49
C LEU A 6 -8.55 -21.59 57.09
N ALA A 7 -9.31 -22.64 56.78
CA ALA A 7 -9.21 -23.31 55.47
C ALA A 7 -9.96 -22.59 54.35
N ALA A 8 -10.88 -21.67 54.66
CA ALA A 8 -11.66 -20.92 53.66
C ALA A 8 -10.96 -19.64 53.17
N ALA A 9 -9.89 -19.18 53.85
CA ALA A 9 -9.19 -17.96 53.49
C ALA A 9 -8.17 -18.15 52.35
N SER A 10 -7.72 -19.38 52.09
CA SER A 10 -6.68 -19.64 51.08
C SER A 10 -7.21 -19.94 49.67
N THR A 11 -8.51 -20.21 49.49
CA THR A 11 -9.08 -20.45 48.15
C THR A 11 -9.53 -19.15 47.45
N ILE A 12 -9.70 -18.04 48.18
CA ILE A 12 -10.05 -16.74 47.59
C ILE A 12 -8.82 -16.01 47.03
N ALA A 13 -7.62 -16.31 47.54
CA ALA A 13 -6.37 -15.71 47.06
C ALA A 13 -5.91 -16.22 45.68
N LEU A 14 -6.50 -17.31 45.16
CA LEU A 14 -6.20 -17.84 43.83
C LEU A 14 -7.03 -17.19 42.71
N LEU A 15 -8.05 -16.38 43.02
CA LEU A 15 -8.82 -15.64 42.02
C LEU A 15 -8.33 -14.20 41.79
N ALA A 16 -7.36 -13.71 42.56
CA ALA A 16 -6.84 -12.33 42.44
C ALA A 16 -5.57 -12.22 41.58
N LEU A 17 -5.00 -13.33 41.09
CA LEU A 17 -3.80 -13.32 40.23
C LEU A 17 -4.11 -13.55 38.74
N GLY A 18 -5.38 -13.65 38.34
CA GLY A 18 -5.79 -13.91 36.95
C GLY A 18 -6.14 -12.67 36.11
N ALA A 19 -6.02 -11.45 36.67
CA ALA A 19 -6.49 -10.21 36.01
C ALA A 19 -5.37 -9.33 35.43
N CYS A 20 -4.12 -9.81 35.39
CA CYS A 20 -3.01 -9.15 34.72
C CYS A 20 -2.42 -10.01 33.61
N SER A 21 -3.27 -10.64 32.80
CA SER A 21 -2.89 -11.15 31.49
C SER A 21 -3.54 -10.30 30.41
N ASN A 22 -3.24 -9.00 30.46
CA ASN A 22 -3.34 -8.15 29.28
C ASN A 22 -2.07 -8.37 28.45
N ASP A 23 -1.82 -9.62 28.04
CA ASP A 23 -1.08 -9.89 26.80
C ASP A 23 -2.02 -9.47 25.67
N GLN A 24 -2.18 -8.15 25.55
CA GLN A 24 -2.44 -7.54 24.27
C GLN A 24 -1.21 -7.90 23.46
N SER A 25 -1.30 -9.03 22.76
CA SER A 25 -0.52 -9.30 21.58
C SER A 25 -0.72 -8.08 20.69
N ALA A 26 0.15 -7.09 20.85
CA ALA A 26 0.39 -6.07 19.87
C ALA A 26 0.62 -6.88 18.60
N GLY A 27 -0.34 -6.83 17.68
CA GLY A 27 -0.24 -7.52 16.41
C GLY A 27 1.12 -7.17 15.85
N ASP A 28 1.99 -8.17 15.79
CA ASP A 28 3.26 -8.08 15.11
C ASP A 28 2.89 -7.83 13.65
N GLN A 29 2.77 -6.56 13.28
CA GLN A 29 2.56 -6.13 11.92
C GLN A 29 3.87 -6.44 11.23
N THR A 30 4.04 -7.70 10.82
CA THR A 30 5.21 -8.19 10.11
C THR A 30 5.52 -7.19 9.01
N ALA A 31 6.57 -6.40 9.23
CA ALA A 31 6.99 -5.40 8.27
C ALA A 31 7.25 -6.15 6.96
N ARG A 32 6.50 -5.77 5.93
CA ARG A 32 6.58 -6.44 4.64
C ARG A 32 8.00 -6.32 4.08
N ALA A 33 8.53 -7.45 3.65
CA ALA A 33 9.86 -7.54 3.07
C ALA A 33 9.85 -6.92 1.66
N GLY A 34 10.05 -5.60 1.58
CA GLY A 34 10.23 -4.88 0.32
C GLY A 34 9.24 -3.74 0.12
N ILE A 35 9.60 -2.84 -0.80
CA ILE A 35 8.84 -1.63 -1.16
C ILE A 35 7.71 -2.00 -2.14
N TRP A 36 6.57 -1.31 -2.05
CA TRP A 36 5.42 -1.51 -2.92
C TRP A 36 4.99 -0.15 -3.46
N ALA A 37 4.97 -0.06 -4.78
CA ALA A 37 4.43 1.06 -5.50
C ALA A 37 3.18 0.67 -6.27
N ALA A 38 2.16 1.52 -6.27
CA ALA A 38 0.95 1.33 -7.07
C ALA A 38 0.50 2.63 -7.74
N GLY A 39 -0.02 2.55 -8.97
CA GLY A 39 -0.67 3.71 -9.61
C GLY A 39 -0.63 3.74 -11.13
N SER A 40 -0.27 4.89 -11.71
CA SER A 40 -0.39 5.20 -13.14
C SER A 40 0.13 4.11 -14.07
N SER A 41 -0.72 3.68 -15.01
CA SER A 41 -0.35 2.74 -16.08
C SER A 41 0.68 3.30 -17.06
N THR A 42 0.79 4.63 -17.16
CA THR A 42 1.79 5.27 -18.03
C THR A 42 3.17 5.36 -17.38
N VAL A 43 3.21 5.42 -16.04
CA VAL A 43 4.46 5.43 -15.24
C VAL A 43 4.91 4.01 -14.92
N PHE A 44 3.99 3.05 -14.90
CA PHE A 44 4.25 1.64 -14.62
C PHE A 44 5.49 1.06 -15.31
N PRO A 45 5.66 1.13 -16.65
CA PRO A 45 6.83 0.53 -17.29
C PRO A 45 8.16 1.15 -16.84
N PHE A 46 8.18 2.46 -16.52
CA PHE A 46 9.36 3.12 -15.99
C PHE A 46 9.66 2.69 -14.55
N ALA A 47 8.63 2.67 -13.69
CA ALA A 47 8.76 2.26 -12.30
C ALA A 47 9.22 0.79 -12.17
N THR A 48 8.73 -0.10 -13.04
CA THR A 48 9.17 -1.50 -13.09
C THR A 48 10.66 -1.61 -13.42
N ARG A 49 11.17 -0.84 -14.39
CA ARG A 49 12.61 -0.83 -14.71
C ARG A 49 13.47 -0.30 -13.56
N VAL A 50 12.98 0.71 -12.84
CA VAL A 50 13.68 1.22 -11.65
C VAL A 50 13.71 0.15 -10.55
N ALA A 51 12.61 -0.58 -10.33
CA ALA A 51 12.54 -1.66 -9.36
C ALA A 51 13.51 -2.82 -9.70
N GLU A 52 13.57 -3.22 -10.96
CA GLU A 52 14.53 -4.22 -11.45
C GLU A 52 15.99 -3.77 -11.24
N ASN A 53 16.30 -2.52 -11.57
CA ASN A 53 17.63 -1.97 -11.38
C ASN A 53 17.99 -1.85 -9.90
N PHE A 54 17.05 -1.46 -9.04
CA PHE A 54 17.25 -1.40 -7.59
C PHE A 54 17.65 -2.77 -7.04
N ALA A 55 16.97 -3.85 -7.43
CA ALA A 55 17.34 -5.20 -6.98
C ALA A 55 18.78 -5.58 -7.41
N ARG A 56 19.16 -5.17 -8.63
CA ARG A 56 20.50 -5.46 -9.18
C ARG A 56 21.62 -4.66 -8.51
N THR A 57 21.37 -3.42 -8.09
CA THR A 57 22.42 -2.52 -7.56
C THR A 57 22.48 -2.50 -6.05
N SER A 58 21.35 -2.64 -5.36
CA SER A 58 21.26 -2.54 -3.90
C SER A 58 21.40 -3.89 -3.19
N GLY A 59 21.26 -5.01 -3.91
CA GLY A 59 21.23 -6.36 -3.33
C GLY A 59 19.95 -6.68 -2.53
N GLY A 60 18.97 -5.76 -2.50
CA GLY A 60 17.67 -5.95 -1.86
C GLY A 60 16.63 -6.62 -2.76
N ALA A 61 15.48 -6.98 -2.18
CA ALA A 61 14.33 -7.47 -2.94
C ALA A 61 13.79 -6.41 -3.91
N ALA A 62 13.42 -6.83 -5.12
CA ALA A 62 12.82 -5.94 -6.11
C ALA A 62 11.50 -5.36 -5.56
N PRO A 63 11.31 -4.03 -5.61
CA PRO A 63 10.04 -3.42 -5.27
C PRO A 63 8.91 -4.00 -6.11
N ARG A 64 7.77 -4.28 -5.46
CA ARG A 64 6.54 -4.67 -6.15
C ARG A 64 5.92 -3.43 -6.79
N VAL A 65 5.63 -3.47 -8.08
CA VAL A 65 4.99 -2.36 -8.82
C VAL A 65 3.67 -2.83 -9.40
N GLU A 66 2.59 -2.08 -9.20
CA GLU A 66 1.24 -2.39 -9.70
C GLU A 66 0.64 -1.23 -10.50
N SER A 67 -0.01 -1.57 -11.62
CA SER A 67 -0.71 -0.60 -12.47
C SER A 67 -2.21 -0.56 -12.12
N LEU A 68 -2.61 0.40 -11.30
CA LEU A 68 -4.01 0.63 -10.91
C LEU A 68 -4.61 1.92 -11.53
N GLY A 69 -3.82 2.66 -12.31
CA GLY A 69 -4.12 4.02 -12.73
C GLY A 69 -3.88 5.02 -11.59
N THR A 70 -3.65 6.30 -11.93
CA THR A 70 -3.27 7.32 -10.92
C THR A 70 -4.27 7.43 -9.79
N GLY A 71 -5.58 7.47 -10.10
CA GLY A 71 -6.62 7.54 -9.07
C GLY A 71 -6.69 6.29 -8.19
N GLY A 72 -6.59 5.10 -8.80
CA GLY A 72 -6.63 3.83 -8.06
C GLY A 72 -5.40 3.64 -7.15
N GLY A 73 -4.21 4.01 -7.63
CA GLY A 73 -2.99 3.97 -6.82
C GLY A 73 -3.04 4.93 -5.63
N ILE A 74 -3.46 6.18 -5.85
CA ILE A 74 -3.63 7.15 -4.76
C ILE A 74 -4.71 6.68 -3.78
N GLN A 75 -5.84 6.14 -4.26
CA GLN A 75 -6.88 5.63 -3.39
C GLN A 75 -6.39 4.46 -2.51
N ALA A 76 -5.60 3.53 -3.08
CA ALA A 76 -5.02 2.41 -2.35
C ALA A 76 -3.99 2.89 -1.32
N PHE A 77 -3.13 3.85 -1.68
CA PHE A 77 -2.18 4.51 -0.78
C PHE A 77 -2.89 5.23 0.36
N CYS A 78 -3.97 5.95 0.07
CA CYS A 78 -4.76 6.66 1.07
C CYS A 78 -5.63 5.76 1.97
N GLN A 79 -5.60 4.42 1.86
CA GLN A 79 -6.36 3.55 2.78
C GLN A 79 -5.75 3.47 4.19
N GLY A 80 -4.51 3.96 4.37
CA GLY A 80 -3.84 3.98 5.66
C GLY A 80 -2.35 3.65 5.55
N VAL A 81 -1.67 3.55 6.68
CA VAL A 81 -0.26 3.17 6.76
C VAL A 81 -0.15 1.75 7.29
N GLY A 82 0.51 0.85 6.55
CA GLY A 82 0.77 -0.49 7.05
C GLY A 82 1.17 -1.49 5.97
N PRO A 83 1.32 -2.77 6.34
CA PRO A 83 1.75 -3.81 5.41
C PRO A 83 0.74 -4.08 4.27
N ASN A 84 -0.52 -3.66 4.45
CA ASN A 84 -1.59 -3.90 3.48
C ASN A 84 -1.83 -2.73 2.53
N THR A 85 -1.09 -1.64 2.66
CA THR A 85 -1.20 -0.47 1.78
C THR A 85 0.11 -0.24 1.02
N PRO A 86 0.05 0.35 -0.19
CA PRO A 86 1.24 0.75 -0.93
C PRO A 86 2.05 1.79 -0.15
N ASP A 87 3.38 1.75 -0.28
CA ASP A 87 4.25 2.79 0.30
C ASP A 87 4.42 3.98 -0.64
N ILE A 88 4.25 3.75 -1.95
CA ILE A 88 4.46 4.75 -3.01
C ILE A 88 3.25 4.76 -3.94
N ALA A 89 2.61 5.93 -4.09
CA ALA A 89 1.62 6.18 -5.13
C ALA A 89 2.31 6.80 -6.37
N ASN A 90 2.49 6.04 -7.44
CA ASN A 90 3.02 6.60 -8.69
C ASN A 90 1.90 7.25 -9.52
N ALA A 91 2.18 8.41 -10.10
CA ALA A 91 1.14 9.27 -10.66
C ALA A 91 1.63 9.99 -11.91
N SER A 92 0.80 10.03 -12.96
CA SER A 92 1.02 10.85 -14.17
C SER A 92 0.43 12.26 -14.06
N ARG A 93 -0.23 12.57 -12.94
CA ARG A 93 -0.80 13.88 -12.62
C ARG A 93 -0.63 14.18 -11.12
N PRO A 94 -0.72 15.45 -10.71
CA PRO A 94 -0.77 15.81 -9.29
C PRO A 94 -1.97 15.16 -8.56
N MET A 95 -1.80 15.00 -7.25
CA MET A 95 -2.89 14.59 -6.36
C MET A 95 -3.96 15.68 -6.30
N LYS A 96 -5.23 15.29 -6.29
CA LYS A 96 -6.35 16.24 -6.11
C LYS A 96 -6.49 16.59 -4.63
N ALA A 97 -7.02 17.78 -4.33
CA ALA A 97 -7.34 18.18 -2.96
C ALA A 97 -8.26 17.15 -2.27
N SER A 98 -9.27 16.61 -2.96
CA SER A 98 -10.15 15.58 -2.40
C SER A 98 -9.44 14.25 -2.07
N GLU A 99 -8.40 13.90 -2.82
CA GLU A 99 -7.60 12.69 -2.57
C GLU A 99 -6.67 12.91 -1.37
N PHE A 100 -6.11 14.11 -1.23
CA PHE A 100 -5.30 14.49 -0.08
C PHE A 100 -6.12 14.48 1.22
N GLU A 101 -7.34 15.00 1.20
CA GLU A 101 -8.24 14.97 2.36
C GLU A 101 -8.64 13.55 2.76
N LEU A 102 -8.84 12.66 1.79
CA LEU A 102 -9.08 11.24 2.05
C LEU A 102 -7.89 10.61 2.79
N CYS A 103 -6.69 10.83 2.27
CA CYS A 103 -5.44 10.39 2.88
C CYS A 103 -5.32 10.89 4.35
N ARG A 104 -5.54 12.18 4.58
CA ARG A 104 -5.49 12.80 5.91
C ARG A 104 -6.51 12.20 6.87
N THR A 105 -7.74 11.96 6.39
CA THR A 105 -8.81 11.34 7.18
C THR A 105 -8.45 9.91 7.61
N ASN A 106 -7.72 9.19 6.75
CA ASN A 106 -7.26 7.82 7.00
C ASN A 106 -5.88 7.75 7.68
N GLY A 107 -5.37 8.86 8.22
CA GLY A 107 -4.13 8.91 8.99
C GLY A 107 -2.84 9.00 8.16
N VAL A 108 -2.95 9.09 6.83
CA VAL A 108 -1.81 9.32 5.94
C VAL A 108 -1.57 10.84 5.84
N THR A 109 -0.74 11.36 6.73
CA THR A 109 -0.54 12.81 6.92
C THR A 109 0.79 13.32 6.35
N ASP A 110 1.86 12.52 6.44
CA ASP A 110 3.19 12.89 5.98
C ASP A 110 3.41 12.52 4.50
N ILE A 111 2.63 13.13 3.61
CA ILE A 111 2.70 12.88 2.17
C ILE A 111 3.71 13.83 1.52
N VAL A 112 4.66 13.26 0.78
CA VAL A 112 5.65 14.02 0.01
C VAL A 112 5.41 13.80 -1.48
N GLU A 113 5.17 14.89 -2.21
CA GLU A 113 5.12 14.86 -3.68
C GLU A 113 6.52 15.05 -4.27
N ILE A 114 6.98 14.08 -5.06
CA ILE A 114 8.28 14.13 -5.74
C ILE A 114 8.05 14.06 -7.25
N LYS A 115 8.46 15.11 -7.96
CA LYS A 115 8.38 15.16 -9.42
C LYS A 115 9.62 14.51 -10.04
N ILE A 116 9.43 13.34 -10.67
CA ILE A 116 10.53 12.58 -11.28
C ILE A 116 10.70 12.91 -12.78
N GLY A 117 9.64 13.31 -13.47
CA GLY A 117 9.72 13.62 -14.90
C GLY A 117 8.40 14.11 -15.50
N PHE A 118 8.39 14.16 -16.82
CA PHE A 118 7.22 14.50 -17.62
C PHE A 118 6.91 13.33 -18.57
N ASP A 119 5.64 12.97 -18.66
CA ASP A 119 5.15 11.91 -19.54
C ASP A 119 4.35 12.53 -20.70
N SER A 120 4.50 11.96 -21.89
CA SER A 120 3.80 12.40 -23.10
C SER A 120 2.76 11.37 -23.51
N VAL A 121 1.49 11.77 -23.58
CA VAL A 121 0.43 10.90 -24.12
C VAL A 121 0.26 11.18 -25.62
N ARG A 122 0.29 10.12 -26.43
CA ARG A 122 0.00 10.20 -27.87
C ARG A 122 -1.41 9.65 -28.12
N ALA A 123 -2.26 10.47 -28.72
CA ALA A 123 -3.52 9.99 -29.27
C ALA A 123 -3.24 9.26 -30.59
N SER A 124 -3.47 7.95 -30.63
CA SER A 124 -3.52 7.18 -31.88
C SER A 124 -4.99 6.96 -32.24
N ALA A 125 -5.44 7.57 -33.33
CA ALA A 125 -6.72 7.18 -33.92
C ALA A 125 -6.49 5.89 -34.74
N PRO A 126 -7.37 4.88 -34.64
CA PRO A 126 -7.34 3.76 -35.57
C PRO A 126 -7.58 4.30 -36.98
N THR A 127 -6.55 4.30 -37.82
CA THR A 127 -6.70 4.58 -39.24
C THR A 127 -7.61 3.50 -39.82
N PRO A 128 -8.72 3.85 -40.53
CA PRO A 128 -9.53 2.87 -41.20
C PRO A 128 -8.66 2.04 -42.13
N LEU A 129 -8.61 0.72 -41.91
CA LEU A 129 -8.01 -0.22 -42.84
C LEU A 129 -8.94 -0.34 -44.05
N THR A 130 -9.00 0.69 -44.89
CA THR A 130 -9.57 0.56 -46.22
C THR A 130 -8.59 -0.25 -47.05
N SER A 131 -8.87 -1.55 -47.17
CA SER A 131 -8.22 -2.40 -48.18
C SER A 131 -8.28 -1.68 -49.53
N PRO A 132 -7.18 -1.57 -50.29
CA PRO A 132 -7.24 -0.98 -51.61
C PRO A 132 -8.13 -1.85 -52.50
N THR A 133 -9.33 -1.38 -52.82
CA THR A 133 -10.15 -1.98 -53.87
C THR A 133 -9.31 -2.01 -55.14
N PRO A 134 -9.08 -3.16 -55.78
CA PRO A 134 -8.32 -3.20 -57.02
C PRO A 134 -9.08 -2.38 -58.06
N ARG A 135 -8.46 -1.30 -58.53
CA ARG A 135 -8.96 -0.59 -59.72
C ARG A 135 -8.84 -1.57 -60.89
N ALA A 136 -9.98 -2.10 -61.32
CA ALA A 136 -10.09 -2.80 -62.58
C ALA A 136 -9.57 -1.87 -63.68
N ARG A 137 -8.60 -2.40 -64.43
CA ARG A 137 -7.98 -1.77 -65.58
C ARG A 137 -8.80 -2.11 -66.82
#